data_AF-A0A352C3V8-F1
#
_entry.id   AF-A0A352C3V8-F1
#
_cell.length_a   1.000
_cell.length_b   1.000
_cell.length_c   1.000
_cell.angle_alpha   90.00
_cell.angle_beta   90.00
_cell.angle_gamma   90.00
#
_symmetry.space_group_name_H-M   'P 1'
#
loop_
_entity.id
_entity.type
_entity.pdbx_description
1 polymer ?
#
loop_
_entity_poly.entity_id
_entity_poly.type
_entity_poly.pdbx_seq_one_letter_code
_entity_poly.pdbx_strand_id
1 'polypeptide(L)'
;AYQPQADELLFRQLPIQTVIEILKLIDEFQFHSWDTPTELFLGRHDDVVDSIAVEKQLKNLTEVNIHYLEQSNHVLPLDADYQEIIKVL
;
A
#
# COMPACT_ATOMS: atom_id res chain seq x y z
N ALA A 1 -11.56 26.71 -33.34
CA ALA A 1 -12.57 26.24 -32.39
C ALA A 1 -11.87 25.39 -31.34
N TYR A 2 -12.02 25.70 -30.07
CA TYR A 2 -11.43 24.95 -28.95
C TYR A 2 -12.22 23.63 -28.81
N GLN A 3 -11.57 22.48 -29.02
CA GLN A 3 -12.17 21.19 -28.70
C GLN A 3 -11.83 20.87 -27.24
N PRO A 4 -12.81 20.63 -26.37
CA PRO A 4 -12.54 20.12 -25.04
C PRO A 4 -11.97 18.70 -25.20
N GLN A 5 -10.77 18.46 -24.70
CA GLN A 5 -10.30 17.12 -24.39
C GLN A 5 -11.21 16.59 -23.29
N ALA A 6 -12.28 15.90 -23.69
CA ALA A 6 -13.03 15.07 -22.78
C ALA A 6 -12.09 13.91 -22.44
N ASP A 7 -11.42 13.99 -21.30
CA ASP A 7 -10.80 12.83 -20.69
C ASP A 7 -11.90 11.78 -20.54
N GLU A 8 -11.84 10.77 -21.40
CA GLU A 8 -12.84 9.72 -21.47
C GLU A 8 -12.68 8.87 -20.21
N LEU A 9 -13.42 9.23 -19.16
CA LEU A 9 -13.58 8.41 -17.97
C LEU A 9 -14.34 7.14 -18.39
N LEU A 10 -13.58 6.14 -18.84
CA LEU A 10 -14.05 4.79 -19.07
C LEU A 10 -14.41 4.18 -17.72
N PHE A 11 -15.65 4.39 -17.28
CA PHE A 11 -16.23 3.66 -16.16
C PHE A 11 -16.38 2.19 -16.58
N ARG A 12 -15.38 1.37 -16.23
CA ARG A 12 -15.53 -0.09 -16.29
C ARG A 12 -16.55 -0.48 -15.22
N GLN A 13 -17.75 -0.85 -15.66
CA GLN A 13 -18.77 -1.36 -14.76
C GLN A 13 -18.36 -2.77 -14.30
N LEU A 14 -18.12 -2.93 -13.00
CA LEU A 14 -17.95 -4.24 -12.40
C LEU A 14 -19.33 -4.88 -12.20
N PRO A 15 -19.52 -6.17 -12.53
CA PRO A 15 -20.72 -6.89 -12.14
C PRO A 15 -20.95 -6.79 -10.64
N ILE A 16 -22.21 -6.64 -10.21
CA ILE A 16 -22.53 -6.50 -8.78
C ILE A 16 -22.01 -7.70 -7.95
N GLN A 17 -21.99 -8.88 -8.56
CA GLN A 17 -21.43 -10.09 -7.96
C GLN A 17 -19.94 -9.92 -7.63
N THR A 18 -19.16 -9.31 -8.52
CA THR A 18 -17.73 -9.01 -8.30
C THR A 18 -17.54 -8.04 -7.14
N VAL A 19 -18.40 -7.02 -7.04
CA VAL A 19 -18.36 -6.08 -5.90
C VAL A 19 -18.66 -6.79 -4.59
N ILE A 20 -19.67 -7.67 -4.55
CA ILE A 20 -20.02 -8.47 -3.37
C ILE A 20 -18.84 -9.34 -2.94
N GLU A 21 -18.17 -10.00 -3.89
CA GLU A 21 -17.01 -10.85 -3.61
C GLU A 21 -15.83 -10.06 -3.04
N ILE A 22 -15.52 -8.88 -3.60
CA ILE A 22 -14.47 -8.00 -3.05
C ILE A 22 -14.81 -7.57 -1.62
N LEU A 23 -16.06 -7.16 -1.37
CA LEU A 23 -16.48 -6.75 -0.02
C LEU A 23 -16.43 -7.90 0.97
N LYS A 24 -16.82 -9.11 0.57
CA LYS A 24 -16.68 -10.32 1.40
C LYS A 24 -15.22 -10.63 1.70
N LEU A 25 -14.33 -10.54 0.71
CA LEU A 25 -12.90 -10.75 0.94
C LEU A 25 -12.32 -9.75 1.95
N ILE A 26 -12.77 -8.49 1.90
CA ILE A 26 -12.37 -7.46 2.87
C ILE A 26 -12.92 -7.78 4.28
N ASP A 27 -14.19 -8.18 4.38
CA ASP A 27 -14.86 -8.46 5.66
C ASP A 27 -14.33 -9.74 6.33
N GLU A 28 -14.07 -10.78 5.53
CA GLU A 28 -13.57 -12.08 5.99
C GLU A 28 -12.05 -12.09 6.20
N PHE A 29 -11.33 -11.05 5.78
CA PHE A 29 -9.89 -10.96 5.95
C PHE A 29 -9.52 -10.99 7.43
N GLN A 30 -8.69 -11.96 7.80
CA GLN A 30 -8.09 -12.05 9.12
C GLN A 30 -6.58 -11.90 8.96
N PHE A 31 -6.03 -10.88 9.62
CA PHE A 31 -4.59 -10.71 9.67
C PHE A 31 -3.96 -11.81 10.53
N HIS A 32 -2.90 -12.44 10.01
CA HIS A 32 -2.09 -13.41 10.74
C HIS A 32 -0.64 -12.93 10.71
N SER A 33 0.05 -13.02 11.85
CA SER A 33 1.47 -12.72 11.91
C SER A 33 2.27 -13.76 11.11
N TRP A 34 3.42 -13.34 10.59
CA TRP A 34 4.38 -14.22 9.95
C TRP A 34 5.44 -14.67 10.95
N ASP A 35 5.87 -15.93 10.84
CA ASP A 35 6.98 -16.49 11.63
C ASP A 35 8.34 -16.25 10.96
N THR A 36 8.35 -15.51 9.85
CA THR A 36 9.54 -15.24 9.05
C THR A 36 10.00 -13.79 9.22
N PRO A 37 11.32 -13.56 9.38
CA PRO A 37 11.88 -12.22 9.38
C PRO A 37 11.42 -11.43 8.15
N THR A 38 10.86 -10.24 8.40
CA THR A 38 10.21 -9.40 7.40
C THR A 38 10.72 -7.97 7.54
N GLU A 39 11.25 -7.43 6.45
CA GLU A 39 11.64 -6.03 6.35
C GLU A 39 10.45 -5.25 5.75
N LEU A 40 9.87 -4.35 6.54
CA LEU A 40 8.73 -3.52 6.15
C LEU A 40 9.22 -2.10 5.86
N PHE A 41 8.95 -1.61 4.65
CA PHE A 41 9.24 -0.24 4.25
C PHE A 41 7.94 0.56 4.18
N LEU A 42 7.92 1.74 4.79
CA LEU A 42 6.76 2.64 4.83
C LEU A 42 7.15 4.01 4.28
N GLY A 43 6.32 4.57 3.39
CA GLY A 43 6.47 5.95 2.93
C GLY A 43 6.01 6.92 4.01
N ARG A 44 6.82 7.95 4.28
CA ARG A 44 6.47 9.01 5.26
C ARG A 44 5.29 9.86 4.79
N HIS A 45 5.09 9.94 3.49
CA HIS A 45 4.10 10.77 2.82
C HIS A 45 3.07 9.92 2.05
N ASP A 46 2.84 8.67 2.47
CA ASP A 46 1.84 7.80 1.87
C ASP A 46 0.42 8.26 2.23
N ASP A 47 -0.29 8.83 1.25
CA ASP A 47 -1.70 9.24 1.36
C ASP A 47 -2.68 8.11 0.98
N VAL A 48 -2.17 6.97 0.46
CA VAL A 48 -2.98 5.81 0.02
C VAL A 48 -3.11 4.79 1.14
N VAL A 49 -2.01 4.52 1.85
CA VAL A 49 -1.95 3.61 3.00
C VAL A 49 -1.59 4.41 4.25
N ASP A 50 -2.34 4.22 5.32
CA ASP A 50 -2.03 4.82 6.63
C ASP A 50 -0.81 4.12 7.26
N SER A 51 0.39 4.61 6.93
CA SER A 51 1.66 4.11 7.46
C SER A 51 1.72 4.10 8.98
N ILE A 52 1.02 5.02 9.67
CA ILE A 52 1.01 5.09 11.14
C ILE A 52 0.15 3.96 11.71
N ALA A 53 -1.01 3.70 11.11
CA ALA A 53 -1.86 2.57 11.50
C ALA A 53 -1.16 1.23 11.27
N VAL A 54 -0.47 1.07 10.14
CA VAL A 54 0.32 -0.13 9.82
C VAL A 54 1.44 -0.34 10.84
N GLU A 55 2.24 0.70 11.15
CA GLU A 55 3.26 0.62 12.20
C GLU A 55 2.65 0.20 13.54
N LYS A 56 1.55 0.83 13.95
CA LYS A 56 0.89 0.51 15.22
C LYS A 56 0.42 -0.95 15.29
N GLN A 57 -0.02 -1.52 14.17
CA GLN A 57 -0.46 -2.91 14.09
C GLN A 57 0.71 -3.89 14.15
N LEU A 58 1.85 -3.55 13.54
CA LEU A 58 2.98 -4.48 13.35
C LEU A 58 4.14 -4.30 14.33
N LYS A 59 4.25 -3.17 15.02
CA LYS A 59 5.38 -2.85 15.94
C LYS A 59 5.62 -3.85 17.08
N ASN A 60 4.61 -4.67 17.41
CA ASN A 60 4.71 -5.66 18.49
C ASN A 60 5.21 -7.02 17.99
N LEU A 61 5.39 -7.20 16.67
CA LEU A 61 5.91 -8.42 16.08
C LEU A 61 7.44 -8.38 16.09
N THR A 62 8.08 -9.38 16.70
CA THR A 62 9.55 -9.46 16.80
C THR A 62 10.22 -9.73 15.47
N GLU A 63 9.50 -10.35 14.55
CA GLU A 63 10.01 -10.73 13.23
C GLU A 63 9.91 -9.59 12.21
N VAL A 64 9.39 -8.42 12.59
CA VAL A 64 9.19 -7.30 11.66
C VAL A 64 10.12 -6.14 12.01
N ASN A 65 11.01 -5.79 11.08
CA ASN A 65 11.81 -4.58 11.13
C ASN A 65 11.15 -3.50 10.25
N ILE A 66 10.84 -2.35 10.84
CA ILE A 66 10.13 -1.26 10.14
C ILE A 66 11.12 -0.15 9.78
N HIS A 67 11.13 0.23 8.50
CA HIS A 67 11.92 1.31 7.94
C HIS A 67 11.02 2.39 7.34
N TYR A 68 11.22 3.64 7.74
CA TYR A 68 10.57 4.78 7.10
C TYR A 68 11.43 5.35 5.99
N LEU A 69 10.80 5.59 4.84
CA LEU A 69 11.40 6.28 3.70
C LEU A 69 10.90 7.73 3.72
N GLU A 70 11.80 8.66 4.04
CA GLU A 70 11.50 10.07 4.35
C GLU A 70 11.07 10.88 3.12
N GLN A 71 11.47 10.47 1.92
CA GLN A 71 11.15 11.13 0.65
C GLN A 71 10.13 10.35 -0.18
N SER A 72 9.55 9.26 0.35
CA SER A 72 8.68 8.36 -0.42
C SER A 72 7.20 8.47 -0.05
N ASN A 73 6.37 8.29 -1.07
CA ASN A 73 4.92 8.13 -1.00
C ASN A 73 4.56 6.64 -1.13
N HIS A 74 3.37 6.31 -1.62
CA HIS A 74 2.90 4.92 -1.77
C HIS A 74 3.76 4.03 -2.67
N VAL A 75 4.30 4.58 -3.77
CA VAL A 75 5.03 3.80 -4.78
C VAL A 75 6.53 3.81 -4.48
N LEU A 76 6.88 3.18 -3.37
CA LEU A 76 8.23 3.16 -2.77
C LEU A 76 9.38 2.82 -3.75
N PRO A 77 9.26 1.86 -4.69
CA PRO A 77 10.38 1.48 -5.56
C PRO A 77 10.71 2.48 -6.67
N LEU A 78 9.85 3.47 -6.90
CA LEU A 78 10.04 4.50 -7.93
C LEU A 78 10.44 5.86 -7.34
N ASP A 79 10.44 5.98 -6.00
CA ASP A 79 10.75 7.21 -5.28
C ASP A 79 12.26 7.34 -4.96
N ALA A 80 12.64 8.52 -4.48
CA ALA A 80 14.04 8.93 -4.30
C ALA A 80 14.86 8.03 -3.35
N ASP A 81 14.19 7.28 -2.47
CA ASP A 81 14.82 6.49 -1.41
C ASP A 81 15.02 5.00 -1.74
N TYR A 82 14.91 4.59 -3.02
CA TYR A 82 15.11 3.19 -3.41
C TYR A 82 16.48 2.62 -2.99
N GLN A 83 17.48 3.48 -2.80
CA GLN A 83 18.80 3.11 -2.29
C GLN A 83 18.75 2.61 -0.84
N GLU A 84 17.85 3.14 0.00
CA GLU A 84 17.68 2.66 1.37
C GLU A 84 17.06 1.26 1.40
N ILE A 85 16.16 0.95 0.45
CA ILE A 85 15.63 -0.40 0.25
C ILE A 85 16.76 -1.36 -0.16
N ILE A 86 17.61 -0.97 -1.12
CA ILE A 86 18.72 -1.81 -1.61
C ILE A 86 19.75 -2.13 -0.52
N LYS A 87 19.99 -1.23 0.44
CA LYS A 87 20.98 -1.49 1.51
C LYS A 87 20.56 -2.59 2.48
N VAL A 88 19.26 -2.78 2.65
CA VAL A 88 18.67 -3.71 3.61
C VAL A 88 18.45 -5.10 2.99
N LEU A 89 18.24 -5.15 1.66
CA LEU A 89 18.14 -6.38 0.87
C LEU A 89 19.51 -7.02 0.60
#